data_AF-A0A938I852-F1
#
_entry.id   AF-A0A938I852-F1
#
_cell.length_a   1.000
_cell.length_b   1.000
_cell.length_c   1.000
_cell.angle_alpha   90.00
_cell.angle_beta   90.00
_cell.angle_gamma   90.00
#
_symmetry.space_group_name_H-M   'P 1'
#
loop_
_entity.id
_entity.type
_entity.pdbx_description
1 polymer ?
#
loop_
_entity_poly.entity_id
_entity_poly.type
_entity_poly.pdbx_seq_one_letter_code
_entity_poly.pdbx_strand_id
1 'polypeptide(L)' 'MIKLPECPICKKTIVGEAARQSDFLPFCSERCRRVDFFRWFEGKYAIEEPLSPLQLADEAEKLEQRRDEL' A
#
# COMPACT_ATOMS: atom_id res chain seq x y z
N MET A 1 -22.14 18.35 -5.21
CA MET A 1 -21.59 17.88 -6.50
C MET A 1 -20.98 16.51 -6.28
N ILE A 2 -21.40 15.48 -7.03
CA ILE A 2 -20.81 14.14 -6.91
C ILE A 2 -19.54 14.11 -7.74
N LYS A 3 -18.39 13.85 -7.10
CA LYS A 3 -17.09 13.71 -7.78
C LYS A 3 -17.01 12.30 -8.38
N LEU A 4 -16.58 12.22 -9.65
CA LEU A 4 -16.33 10.93 -10.30
C LEU A 4 -15.12 10.23 -9.65
N PRO A 5 -15.19 8.92 -9.40
CA PRO A 5 -14.09 8.19 -8.78
C PRO A 5 -12.89 8.10 -9.73
N GLU A 6 -11.70 8.14 -9.16
CA GLU A 6 -10.43 8.02 -9.89
C GLU A 6 -9.72 6.73 -9.49
N CYS A 7 -9.13 6.04 -10.46
CA CYS A 7 -8.35 4.86 -10.17
C CYS A 7 -7.11 5.22 -9.34
N PRO A 8 -6.86 4.61 -8.16
CA PRO A 8 -5.74 4.98 -7.31
C PRO A 8 -4.38 4.67 -7.95
N ILE A 9 -4.34 3.72 -8.89
CA ILE A 9 -3.12 3.24 -9.57
C ILE A 9 -2.70 4.08 -10.76
N CYS A 10 -3.63 4.42 -11.66
CA CYS A 10 -3.32 5.12 -12.91
C CYS A 10 -3.97 6.49 -13.03
N LYS A 11 -4.77 6.91 -12.03
CA LYS A 11 -5.47 8.20 -11.96
C LYS A 11 -6.51 8.44 -13.06
N LYS A 12 -6.85 7.42 -13.84
CA LYS A 12 -7.93 7.50 -14.83
C LYS A 12 -9.28 7.70 -14.14
N THR A 13 -10.04 8.68 -14.58
CA THR A 13 -11.44 8.88 -14.17
C THR A 13 -12.29 7.69 -14.59
N ILE A 14 -13.04 7.14 -13.65
CA ILE A 14 -13.97 6.04 -13.89
C ILE A 14 -15.31 6.65 -14.29
N VAL A 15 -15.79 6.30 -15.48
CA VAL A 15 -16.99 6.90 -16.11
C VAL A 15 -18.00 5.82 -16.51
N GLY A 16 -19.25 6.23 -16.75
CA GLY A 16 -20.30 5.38 -17.30
C GLY A 16 -20.72 4.24 -16.35
N GLU A 17 -21.06 3.08 -16.93
CA GLU A 17 -21.48 1.88 -16.17
C GLU A 17 -20.38 1.36 -15.25
N ALA A 18 -19.11 1.48 -15.65
CA ALA A 18 -17.97 1.10 -14.81
C ALA A 18 -17.90 1.91 -13.50
N ALA A 19 -18.41 3.14 -13.49
CA ALA A 19 -18.51 3.96 -12.27
C ALA A 19 -19.68 3.57 -11.37
N ARG A 20 -20.62 2.77 -11.89
CA ARG A 20 -21.83 2.35 -11.17
C ARG A 20 -21.70 0.92 -10.64
N GLN A 21 -21.19 0.00 -11.46
CA GLN A 21 -21.12 -1.44 -11.14
C GLN A 21 -19.96 -2.10 -11.88
N SER A 22 -18.79 -2.13 -11.25
CA SER A 22 -17.66 -2.95 -11.71
C SER A 22 -17.07 -3.74 -10.55
N ASP A 23 -16.79 -5.02 -10.80
CA ASP A 23 -16.19 -5.96 -9.83
C ASP A 23 -14.78 -5.57 -9.40
N PHE A 24 -14.13 -4.68 -10.16
CA PHE A 24 -12.78 -4.21 -9.89
C PHE A 24 -12.74 -2.78 -9.36
N LEU A 25 -13.86 -2.18 -8.97
CA LEU A 25 -13.83 -0.92 -8.21
C LEU A 25 -12.99 -1.11 -6.92
N PRO A 26 -12.17 -0.12 -6.52
CA PRO A 26 -12.05 1.26 -7.03
C PRO A 26 -11.08 1.44 -8.21
N PHE A 27 -10.66 0.37 -8.89
CA PHE A 27 -9.72 0.44 -10.01
C PHE A 27 -10.44 0.64 -11.35
N CYS A 28 -9.72 1.10 -12.39
CA CYS A 28 -10.30 1.24 -13.73
C CYS A 28 -10.30 -0.06 -14.55
N SER A 29 -9.65 -1.12 -14.04
CA SER A 29 -9.50 -2.42 -14.72
C SER A 29 -8.94 -3.48 -13.78
N GLU A 30 -9.10 -4.75 -14.13
CA GLU A 30 -8.44 -5.87 -13.44
C GLU A 30 -6.91 -5.72 -13.40
N ARG A 31 -6.30 -5.20 -14.48
CA ARG A 31 -4.86 -4.92 -14.51
C ARG A 31 -4.43 -4.01 -13.36
N CYS A 32 -5.17 -2.92 -13.12
CA CYS A 32 -4.85 -2.00 -12.03
C CYS A 32 -5.06 -2.64 -10.65
N ARG A 33 -6.11 -3.46 -10.48
CA ARG A 33 -6.32 -4.24 -9.24
C ARG A 33 -5.12 -5.15 -8.93
N ARG A 34 -4.60 -5.86 -9.95
CA ARG A 34 -3.42 -6.71 -9.81
C ARG A 34 -2.16 -5.93 -9.49
N VAL A 35 -1.94 -4.79 -10.12
CA VAL A 35 -0.78 -3.92 -9.81
C VAL A 35 -0.80 -3.48 -8.36
N ASP A 36 -1.98 -3.10 -7.83
CA ASP A 36 -2.11 -2.76 -6.42
C ASP A 36 -1.74 -3.93 -5.52
N PHE A 37 -2.27 -5.13 -5.83
CA PHE A 37 -1.92 -6.35 -5.10
C PHE A 37 -0.41 -6.62 -5.08
N PHE A 38 0.29 -6.48 -6.21
CA PHE A 38 1.74 -6.65 -6.23
C PHE A 38 2.46 -5.61 -5.37
N ARG A 39 2.01 -4.36 -5.34
CA ARG A 39 2.59 -3.34 -4.45
C ARG A 39 2.41 -3.68 -2.97
N TRP A 40 1.25 -4.22 -2.58
CA TRP A 40 1.03 -4.76 -1.24
C TRP A 40 1.98 -5.92 -0.94
N PHE A 41 2.06 -6.89 -1.86
CA PHE A 41 2.91 -8.06 -1.69
C PHE A 41 4.40 -7.70 -1.57
N GLU A 42 4.87 -6.70 -2.32
CA GLU A 42 6.23 -6.17 -2.24
C GLU A 42 6.48 -5.28 -1.00
N GLY A 43 5.47 -5.04 -0.16
CA GLY A 43 5.61 -4.17 1.01
C GLY A 43 5.76 -2.68 0.68
N LYS A 44 5.35 -2.24 -0.53
CA LYS A 44 5.45 -0.83 -0.95
C LYS A 44 4.46 0.08 -0.23
N TYR A 45 3.47 -0.49 0.45
CA TYR A 45 2.57 0.22 1.32
C TYR A 45 2.97 -0.06 2.77
N ALA A 46 3.70 0.88 3.36
CA ALA A 46 4.15 0.85 4.74
C ALA A 46 3.73 2.14 5.45
N ILE A 47 3.28 2.01 6.69
CA ILE A 47 3.12 3.14 7.60
C ILE A 47 4.36 3.11 8.47
N GLU A 48 5.23 4.09 8.27
CA GLU A 48 6.52 4.18 8.97
C GLU A 48 6.46 5.30 9.99
N GLU A 49 7.11 5.08 11.13
CA GLU A 49 7.36 6.11 12.14
C GLU A 49 8.88 6.27 12.30
N PRO A 50 9.40 7.51 12.27
CA PRO A 50 10.82 7.73 12.50
C PRO A 50 11.17 7.38 13.95
N LEU A 51 12.20 6.56 14.13
CA LEU A 51 12.73 6.24 15.46
C LEU A 51 13.63 7.38 15.96
N SER A 52 13.51 7.72 17.25
CA SER A 52 14.50 8.58 17.92
C SER A 52 15.85 7.87 18.05
N PRO A 53 16.96 8.60 18.27
CA PRO A 53 18.28 7.98 18.47
C PRO A 53 18.31 6.94 19.59
N LEU A 54 17.54 7.14 20.67
CA LEU A 54 17.45 6.16 21.76
C LEU A 54 16.72 4.88 21.33
N GLN A 55 15.58 5.03 20.65
CA GLN A 55 14.82 3.88 20.13
C GLN A 55 15.61 3.08 19.10
N LEU A 56 16.44 3.74 18.28
CA LEU A 56 17.35 3.07 17.35
C LEU A 56 18.40 2.22 18.06
N ALA A 57 19.00 2.75 19.14
CA ALA A 57 19.98 2.02 19.94
C ALA A 57 19.34 0.77 20.59
N ASP A 58 18.15 0.93 21.18
CA ASP A 58 17.41 -0.17 21.81
C ASP A 58 17.04 -1.27 20.79
N GLU A 59 16.58 -0.90 19.58
CA GLU A 59 16.27 -1.87 18.52
C GLU A 59 17.52 -2.61 18.01
N ALA A 60 18.65 -1.90 17.88
CA ALA A 60 19.91 -2.51 17.46
C ALA A 60 20.40 -3.58 18.46
N GLU A 61 20.34 -3.28 19.77
CA GLU A 61 20.74 -4.23 20.81
C GLU A 61 19.85 -5.50 20.78
N LYS A 62 18.53 -5.34 20.66
CA LYS A 62 17.59 -6.48 20.55
C LYS A 62 17.90 -7.38 19.34
N LEU A 63 18.30 -6.78 18.22
CA LEU A 63 18.64 -7.53 17.01
C LEU A 63 19.93 -8.34 17.17
N GLU A 64 20.93 -7.79 17.87
CA GLU A 64 22.16 -8.51 18.20
C GLU A 64 21.88 -9.70 19.13
N GLN A 65 21.10 -9.48 20.19
CA GLN A 65 20.69 -10.54 21.13
C GLN A 65 19.98 -11.70 20.39
N ARG A 66 19.00 -11.39 19.53
CA ARG A 66 18.30 -12.41 18.72
C ARG A 66 19.22 -13.18 17.76
N ARG A 67 20.28 -12.55 17.26
CA ARG A 67 21.26 -13.21 16.38
C ARG A 67 22.11 -14.19 17.18
N ASP A 68 22.52 -13.79 18.37
CA ASP A 68 23.40 -14.58 19.22
C ASP A 68 22.66 -15.77 19.87
N GLU A 69 21.32 -15.77 19.85
CA GLU A 69 20.43 -16.88 20.26
C GLU A 69 20.23 -17.99 19.20
N LEU A 70 20.72 -17.81 17.96
CA LEU A 70 20.62 -18.78 16.85
C LEU A 70 21.89 -19.62 16.70
#